data_AF-A0A2G5VAA4-F1
#
_entry.id   AF-A0A2G5VAA4-F1
#
_cell.length_a   1.000
_cell.length_b   1.000
_cell.length_c   1.000
_cell.angle_alpha   90.00
_cell.angle_beta   90.00
_cell.angle_gamma   90.00
#
_symmetry.space_group_name_H-M   'P 1'
#
loop_
_entity.id
_entity.type
_entity.pdbx_description
1 polymer ?
#
loop_
_entity_poly.entity_id
_entity_poly.type
_entity_poly.pdbx_seq_one_letter_code
_entity_poly.pdbx_strand_id
1 'polypeptide(L)'
;MMLRSIFLLFAVIFVQCASAGTPICTNDFTMVNNKCWRYFGSPRTHKAAERTCMNYGATLVTLRNGIDNRGVQTFVGNNSNDSIWMGLYCLANDLTKCLWDDASGSTEMYSSFMNGNPQVQTGKCVYYSLQANMGKWFSSSCDNDKRPFVCELPPSYEDDCVNNYDGFCYSHWPAANFQSAQENCEKNCGTLVSIHSANENRYLSSLFFQSAVFGDLLIGATRTSKYTYSWFDGSLWSYENFDISASSGGNCVAMAFGTSNIVAPGFWHTVSCTDSFEYMCKRPAGTTCPPNQPLATVTPVPSNPSTCNAGILIAPGVISSPNYPSTYDSNTNCTYQLATLGSYNIILKFDIFSTEENTEFVSVYDGDSTNADLLGTFSGYFYKSFSLVSSGNNLFITFTSNNVNNFAGFSASFSSYVYRL
;
A
#
# COMPACT_ATOMS: atom_id res chain seq x y z
N MET A 1 56.60 2.09 -37.60
CA MET A 1 55.23 2.16 -38.16
C MET A 1 54.47 0.92 -37.67
N MET A 2 53.81 1.02 -36.52
CA MET A 2 52.85 0.03 -36.03
C MET A 2 51.71 0.82 -35.40
N LEU A 3 50.58 0.90 -36.11
CA LEU A 3 49.34 1.48 -35.61
C LEU A 3 48.75 0.50 -34.58
N ARG A 4 48.52 0.97 -33.36
CA ARG A 4 47.67 0.28 -32.37
C ARG A 4 46.21 0.52 -32.71
N SER A 5 45.51 -0.51 -33.14
CA SER A 5 44.04 -0.49 -33.30
C SER A 5 43.37 -0.56 -31.93
N ILE A 6 42.66 0.50 -31.56
CA ILE A 6 41.79 0.56 -30.38
C ILE A 6 40.42 0.01 -30.79
N PHE A 7 40.03 -1.15 -30.26
CA PHE A 7 38.67 -1.67 -30.38
C PHE A 7 37.79 -0.94 -29.34
N LEU A 8 36.98 0.01 -29.80
CA LEU A 8 35.89 0.59 -29.02
C LEU A 8 34.70 -0.39 -29.08
N LEU A 9 34.47 -1.13 -27.98
CA LEU A 9 33.20 -1.84 -27.76
C LEU A 9 32.12 -0.79 -27.47
N PHE A 10 31.27 -0.50 -28.46
CA PHE A 10 30.00 0.17 -28.22
C PHE A 10 29.03 -0.85 -27.61
N ALA A 11 28.88 -0.82 -26.30
CA ALA A 11 27.75 -1.46 -25.63
C ALA A 11 26.48 -0.69 -26.00
N VAL A 12 25.71 -1.22 -26.95
CA VAL A 12 24.36 -0.72 -27.25
C VAL A 12 23.47 -1.15 -26.09
N ILE A 13 23.25 -0.25 -25.14
CA ILE A 13 22.24 -0.41 -24.09
C ILE A 13 20.88 -0.35 -24.78
N PHE A 14 20.26 -1.52 -25.00
CA PHE A 14 18.84 -1.60 -25.29
C PHE A 14 18.10 -1.19 -24.01
N VAL A 15 17.76 0.09 -23.91
CA VAL A 15 16.69 0.53 -23.01
C VAL A 15 15.41 -0.03 -23.61
N GLN A 16 15.02 -1.22 -23.17
CA GLN A 16 13.71 -1.76 -23.45
C GLN A 16 12.74 -0.93 -22.63
N CYS A 17 12.24 0.15 -23.23
CA CYS A 17 11.17 0.94 -22.69
C CYS A 17 9.97 -0.02 -22.57
N ALA A 18 9.65 -0.44 -21.36
CA ALA A 18 8.40 -1.14 -21.10
C ALA A 18 7.30 -0.20 -21.58
N SER A 19 6.58 -0.63 -22.62
CA SER A 19 5.37 0.05 -23.10
C SER A 19 4.41 0.15 -21.92
N ALA A 20 4.34 1.31 -21.27
CA ALA A 20 3.28 1.59 -20.31
C ALA A 20 1.95 1.39 -21.03
N GLY A 21 1.17 0.39 -20.62
CA GLY A 21 -0.12 0.08 -21.22
C GLY A 21 -1.03 1.31 -21.27
N THR A 22 -1.92 1.40 -22.24
CA THR A 22 -2.88 2.49 -22.30
C THR A 22 -3.86 2.38 -21.12
N PRO A 23 -4.09 3.47 -20.36
CA PRO A 23 -4.99 3.42 -19.22
C PRO A 23 -6.44 3.24 -19.68
N ILE A 24 -7.18 2.40 -18.98
CA ILE A 24 -8.60 2.09 -19.21
C ILE A 24 -9.45 2.40 -17.97
N CYS A 25 -10.76 2.44 -18.19
CA CYS A 25 -11.75 2.54 -17.13
C CYS A 25 -12.58 1.27 -17.07
N THR A 26 -12.83 0.77 -15.86
CA THR A 26 -13.62 -0.44 -15.61
C THR A 26 -15.03 -0.06 -15.13
N ASN A 27 -15.94 -1.04 -14.99
CA ASN A 27 -17.27 -0.84 -14.41
C ASN A 27 -18.14 0.26 -15.08
N ASP A 28 -18.10 0.35 -16.41
CA ASP A 28 -18.77 1.37 -17.24
C ASP A 28 -18.37 2.83 -16.93
N PHE A 29 -17.22 3.05 -16.30
CA PHE A 29 -16.68 4.40 -16.17
C PHE A 29 -16.08 4.85 -17.51
N THR A 30 -16.12 6.15 -17.76
CA THR A 30 -15.61 6.77 -18.98
C THR A 30 -14.34 7.55 -18.68
N MET A 31 -13.33 7.40 -19.53
CA MET A 31 -12.07 8.14 -19.40
C MET A 31 -12.28 9.62 -19.76
N VAL A 32 -12.01 10.51 -18.81
CA VAL A 32 -12.08 11.97 -18.96
C VAL A 32 -10.85 12.57 -18.29
N ASN A 33 -9.94 13.16 -19.07
CA ASN A 33 -8.70 13.78 -18.58
C ASN A 33 -7.88 12.87 -17.65
N ASN A 34 -7.68 11.60 -18.05
CA ASN A 34 -6.96 10.60 -17.27
C ASN A 34 -7.62 10.21 -15.93
N LYS A 35 -8.93 10.44 -15.81
CA LYS A 35 -9.77 10.01 -14.70
C LYS A 35 -10.94 9.19 -15.22
N CYS A 36 -11.38 8.21 -14.45
CA CYS A 36 -12.54 7.42 -14.82
C CYS A 36 -13.77 7.98 -14.13
N TRP A 37 -14.74 8.49 -14.89
CA TRP A 37 -15.94 9.12 -14.35
C TRP A 37 -17.22 8.38 -14.76
N ARG A 38 -18.20 8.36 -13.86
CA ARG A 38 -19.55 7.84 -14.13
C ARG A 38 -20.62 8.76 -13.55
N TYR A 39 -21.57 9.19 -14.38
CA TYR A 39 -22.65 10.08 -13.98
C TYR A 39 -23.88 9.31 -13.49
N PHE A 40 -24.45 9.75 -12.37
CA PHE A 40 -25.67 9.22 -11.77
C PHE A 40 -26.74 10.31 -11.71
N GLY A 41 -27.73 10.21 -12.61
CA GLY A 41 -28.75 11.24 -12.78
C GLY A 41 -29.83 11.31 -11.71
N SER A 42 -30.10 10.21 -11.00
CA SER A 42 -31.11 10.16 -9.95
C SER A 42 -30.64 10.89 -8.69
N PRO A 43 -31.28 12.00 -8.27
CA PRO A 43 -30.80 12.81 -7.15
C PRO A 43 -30.79 12.04 -5.83
N ARG A 44 -29.68 12.13 -5.09
CA ARG A 44 -29.49 11.51 -3.76
C ARG A 44 -28.92 12.53 -2.79
N THR A 45 -29.07 12.26 -1.49
CA THR A 45 -28.34 13.01 -0.45
C THR A 45 -26.86 12.77 -0.61
N HIS A 46 -26.01 13.68 -0.13
CA HIS A 46 -24.55 13.56 -0.31
C HIS A 46 -24.04 12.21 0.24
N LYS A 47 -24.45 11.85 1.46
CA LYS A 47 -24.13 10.56 2.10
C LYS A 47 -24.56 9.34 1.27
N ALA A 48 -25.72 9.40 0.61
CA ALA A 48 -26.21 8.30 -0.22
C ALA A 48 -25.50 8.24 -1.58
N ALA A 49 -25.09 9.38 -2.12
CA ALA A 49 -24.28 9.48 -3.33
C ALA A 49 -22.88 8.91 -3.09
N GLU A 50 -22.22 9.33 -2.00
CA GLU A 50 -20.92 8.81 -1.56
C GLU A 50 -20.96 7.29 -1.41
N ARG A 51 -21.96 6.75 -0.68
CA ARG A 51 -22.14 5.28 -0.55
C ARG A 51 -22.34 4.58 -1.89
N THR A 52 -22.99 5.24 -2.85
CA THR A 52 -23.15 4.68 -4.20
C THR A 52 -21.81 4.58 -4.92
N CYS A 53 -20.96 5.59 -4.83
CA CYS A 53 -19.60 5.53 -5.40
C CYS A 53 -18.73 4.48 -4.70
N MET A 54 -18.81 4.40 -3.36
CA MET A 54 -18.06 3.42 -2.57
C MET A 54 -18.34 1.97 -2.99
N ASN A 55 -19.55 1.64 -3.44
CA ASN A 55 -19.88 0.30 -3.93
C ASN A 55 -19.10 -0.12 -5.19
N TYR A 56 -18.44 0.83 -5.87
CA TYR A 56 -17.55 0.57 -7.01
C TYR A 56 -16.07 0.71 -6.65
N GLY A 57 -15.74 0.97 -5.38
CA GLY A 57 -14.39 1.42 -4.99
C GLY A 57 -14.06 2.83 -5.47
N ALA A 58 -15.07 3.62 -5.85
CA ALA A 58 -14.93 4.98 -6.33
C ALA A 58 -15.23 5.99 -5.20
N THR A 59 -14.81 7.24 -5.41
CA THR A 59 -15.22 8.40 -4.59
C THR A 59 -16.18 9.26 -5.37
N LEU A 60 -16.74 10.31 -4.76
CA LEU A 60 -17.33 11.38 -5.57
C LEU A 60 -16.21 12.12 -6.32
N VAL A 61 -16.58 12.79 -7.42
CA VAL A 61 -15.62 13.44 -8.31
C VAL A 61 -14.70 14.41 -7.58
N THR A 62 -13.41 14.37 -7.92
CA THR A 62 -12.41 15.31 -7.43
C THR A 62 -11.96 16.26 -8.53
N LEU A 63 -11.86 17.55 -8.21
CA LEU A 63 -11.57 18.61 -9.19
C LEU A 63 -10.31 19.35 -8.75
N ARG A 64 -9.16 18.99 -9.35
CA ARG A 64 -7.84 19.44 -8.91
C ARG A 64 -7.32 20.66 -9.64
N ASN A 65 -7.94 21.01 -10.75
CA ASN A 65 -7.46 22.06 -11.64
C ASN A 65 -8.61 22.54 -12.54
N GLY A 66 -8.33 23.59 -13.32
CA GLY A 66 -9.32 24.16 -14.24
C GLY A 66 -9.73 23.23 -15.39
N ILE A 67 -8.92 22.21 -15.73
CA ILE A 67 -9.23 21.23 -16.78
C ILE A 67 -10.29 20.25 -16.25
N ASP A 68 -10.08 19.67 -15.06
CA ASP A 68 -11.07 18.82 -14.37
C ASP A 68 -12.39 19.57 -14.22
N ASN A 69 -12.32 20.81 -13.73
CA ASN A 69 -13.50 21.63 -13.46
C ASN A 69 -14.32 21.93 -14.71
N ARG A 70 -13.70 22.10 -15.88
CA ARG A 70 -14.40 22.25 -17.17
C ARG A 70 -14.85 20.90 -17.73
N GLY A 71 -14.08 19.84 -17.50
CA GLY A 71 -14.37 18.47 -17.93
C GLY A 71 -15.74 18.00 -17.45
N VAL A 72 -16.11 18.33 -16.21
CA VAL A 72 -17.43 17.97 -15.63
C VAL A 72 -18.59 18.46 -16.51
N GLN A 73 -18.49 19.67 -17.05
CA GLN A 73 -19.56 20.26 -17.89
C GLN A 73 -19.76 19.45 -19.16
N THR A 74 -18.64 19.10 -19.80
CA THR A 74 -18.65 18.34 -21.05
C THR A 74 -19.14 16.90 -20.80
N PHE A 75 -18.74 16.33 -19.66
CA PHE A 75 -19.08 14.95 -19.29
C PHE A 75 -20.56 14.77 -18.90
N VAL A 76 -21.11 15.66 -18.06
CA VAL A 76 -22.51 15.57 -17.63
C VAL A 76 -23.48 16.06 -18.72
N GLY A 77 -23.03 16.99 -19.57
CA GLY A 77 -23.84 17.59 -20.64
C GLY A 77 -25.03 18.40 -20.12
N ASN A 78 -26.00 18.67 -20.99
CA ASN A 78 -27.21 19.45 -20.66
C ASN A 78 -28.31 18.61 -19.97
N ASN A 79 -28.01 17.40 -19.49
CA ASN A 79 -28.98 16.37 -19.13
C ASN A 79 -29.42 16.38 -17.64
N SER A 80 -29.19 17.45 -16.88
CA SER A 80 -29.44 17.42 -15.44
C SER A 80 -29.94 18.72 -14.82
N ASN A 81 -30.76 18.56 -13.77
CA ASN A 81 -30.98 19.57 -12.73
C ASN A 81 -29.66 20.28 -12.36
N ASP A 82 -29.73 21.59 -12.10
CA ASP A 82 -28.68 22.62 -12.20
C ASP A 82 -27.31 22.37 -11.52
N SER A 83 -27.08 21.26 -10.83
CA SER A 83 -25.88 21.01 -10.03
C SER A 83 -25.64 19.52 -9.70
N ILE A 84 -24.39 19.18 -9.36
CA ILE A 84 -24.01 17.82 -8.91
C ILE A 84 -23.28 17.84 -7.58
N TRP A 85 -23.37 16.76 -6.81
CA TRP A 85 -22.46 16.53 -5.69
C TRP A 85 -21.04 16.26 -6.17
N MET A 86 -20.08 16.72 -5.37
CA MET A 86 -18.65 16.42 -5.52
C MET A 86 -18.08 15.87 -4.21
N GLY A 87 -16.88 15.30 -4.28
CA GLY A 87 -16.19 14.68 -3.15
C GLY A 87 -15.59 15.66 -2.16
N LEU A 88 -16.06 16.90 -2.12
CA LEU A 88 -15.49 17.95 -1.27
C LEU A 88 -16.38 18.25 -0.06
N TYR A 89 -15.75 18.32 1.11
CA TYR A 89 -16.42 18.57 2.39
C TYR A 89 -15.70 19.66 3.20
N CYS A 90 -16.40 20.71 3.59
CA CYS A 90 -15.85 21.85 4.31
C CYS A 90 -16.22 21.85 5.79
N LEU A 91 -15.21 21.82 6.67
CA LEU A 91 -15.38 21.87 8.13
C LEU A 91 -15.52 23.30 8.68
N ALA A 92 -15.01 24.30 7.95
CA ALA A 92 -15.09 25.72 8.26
C ALA A 92 -15.25 26.56 6.98
N ASN A 93 -15.53 27.86 7.13
CA ASN A 93 -15.54 28.83 6.02
C ASN A 93 -14.10 29.19 5.56
N ASP A 94 -13.26 28.18 5.41
CA ASP A 94 -11.83 28.26 5.12
C ASP A 94 -11.46 27.13 4.15
N LEU A 95 -10.82 27.49 3.04
CA LEU A 95 -10.43 26.58 1.97
C LEU A 95 -9.45 25.49 2.44
N THR A 96 -8.63 25.77 3.45
CA THR A 96 -7.70 24.81 4.06
C THR A 96 -8.44 23.73 4.86
N LYS A 97 -9.70 23.99 5.22
CA LYS A 97 -10.59 23.10 5.96
C LYS A 97 -11.63 22.42 5.07
N CYS A 98 -11.49 22.54 3.75
CA CYS A 98 -12.26 21.79 2.77
C CYS A 98 -11.43 20.61 2.27
N LEU A 99 -11.83 19.40 2.64
CA LEU A 99 -11.10 18.16 2.41
C LEU A 99 -11.81 17.28 1.37
N TRP A 100 -11.03 16.62 0.53
CA TRP A 100 -11.55 15.65 -0.43
C TRP A 100 -11.78 14.27 0.22
N ASP A 101 -12.83 13.59 -0.20
CA ASP A 101 -13.25 12.26 0.26
C ASP A 101 -12.29 11.12 -0.16
N ASP A 102 -11.41 11.39 -1.12
CA ASP A 102 -10.28 10.55 -1.54
C ASP A 102 -9.02 10.70 -0.67
N ALA A 103 -9.06 11.51 0.40
CA ALA A 103 -7.96 11.76 1.35
C ALA A 103 -6.69 12.40 0.76
N SER A 104 -6.75 12.90 -0.46
CA SER A 104 -5.67 13.63 -1.16
C SER A 104 -5.35 15.04 -0.62
N GLY A 105 -6.03 15.49 0.43
CA GLY A 105 -5.81 16.81 1.05
C GLY A 105 -6.91 17.84 0.80
N SER A 106 -6.53 19.12 0.79
CA SER A 106 -7.45 20.27 0.79
C SER A 106 -7.58 20.97 -0.56
N THR A 107 -8.39 22.04 -0.62
CA THR A 107 -8.56 22.89 -1.83
C THR A 107 -7.49 23.96 -2.02
N GLU A 108 -6.41 23.95 -1.23
CA GLU A 108 -5.33 24.95 -1.32
C GLU A 108 -4.70 25.02 -2.72
N MET A 109 -4.58 23.89 -3.41
CA MET A 109 -4.00 23.83 -4.75
C MET A 109 -4.94 24.36 -5.83
N TYR A 110 -6.26 24.19 -5.67
CA TYR A 110 -7.25 24.66 -6.62
C TYR A 110 -8.63 24.74 -5.97
N SER A 111 -9.30 25.87 -6.18
CA SER A 111 -10.69 26.05 -5.80
C SER A 111 -11.47 26.84 -6.85
N SER A 112 -12.75 26.53 -7.00
CA SER A 112 -13.67 27.30 -7.83
C SER A 112 -14.93 27.72 -7.05
N PHE A 113 -14.81 27.97 -5.76
CA PHE A 113 -15.93 28.48 -4.98
C PHE A 113 -16.46 29.80 -5.55
N MET A 114 -17.78 29.96 -5.50
CA MET A 114 -18.41 31.26 -5.72
C MET A 114 -17.92 32.24 -4.64
N ASN A 115 -17.81 33.53 -4.98
CA ASN A 115 -17.54 34.57 -3.99
C ASN A 115 -18.50 34.45 -2.79
N GLY A 116 -17.95 34.51 -1.58
CA GLY A 116 -18.68 34.28 -0.34
C GLY A 116 -18.95 32.81 0.00
N ASN A 117 -18.39 31.83 -0.72
CA ASN A 117 -18.46 30.40 -0.36
C ASN A 117 -17.05 29.87 -0.04
N PRO A 118 -16.90 28.82 0.79
CA PRO A 118 -17.96 28.00 1.42
C PRO A 118 -18.72 28.72 2.56
N GLN A 119 -19.95 28.28 2.81
CA GLN A 119 -20.85 28.69 3.89
C GLN A 119 -21.26 27.45 4.70
N VAL A 120 -20.41 26.99 5.62
CA VAL A 120 -20.62 25.75 6.38
C VAL A 120 -21.85 25.81 7.30
N GLN A 121 -22.39 27.00 7.55
CA GLN A 121 -23.65 27.20 8.27
C GLN A 121 -24.86 26.70 7.46
N THR A 122 -24.83 26.78 6.13
CA THR A 122 -25.88 26.23 5.26
C THR A 122 -25.71 24.72 5.05
N GLY A 123 -24.49 24.23 5.25
CA GLY A 123 -24.13 22.82 5.29
C GLY A 123 -22.70 22.62 4.80
N LYS A 124 -22.15 21.45 5.10
CA LYS A 124 -20.71 21.17 4.93
C LYS A 124 -20.38 20.52 3.59
N CYS A 125 -21.37 20.01 2.87
CA CYS A 125 -21.16 19.28 1.62
C CYS A 125 -21.16 20.23 0.43
N VAL A 126 -20.25 20.01 -0.51
CA VAL A 126 -20.05 20.92 -1.63
C VAL A 126 -20.70 20.36 -2.90
N TYR A 127 -21.29 21.24 -3.69
CA TYR A 127 -21.82 20.92 -5.01
C TYR A 127 -21.23 21.84 -6.09
N TYR A 128 -21.22 21.33 -7.31
CA TYR A 128 -20.82 22.00 -8.53
C TYR A 128 -22.06 22.55 -9.25
N SER A 129 -22.05 23.81 -9.69
CA SER A 129 -23.13 24.37 -10.52
C SER A 129 -22.89 24.15 -12.02
N LEU A 130 -23.90 23.61 -12.71
CA LEU A 130 -23.93 23.33 -14.15
C LEU A 130 -24.67 24.40 -14.97
N GLN A 131 -25.40 25.33 -14.35
CA GLN A 131 -26.14 26.38 -15.05
C GLN A 131 -25.77 27.79 -14.57
N ALA A 132 -26.52 28.33 -13.60
CA ALA A 132 -26.27 29.66 -13.06
C ALA A 132 -24.91 29.65 -12.33
N ASN A 133 -23.98 30.46 -12.81
CA ASN A 133 -22.59 30.44 -12.35
C ASN A 133 -21.88 29.10 -12.60
N MET A 134 -22.04 28.60 -13.83
CA MET A 134 -21.41 27.37 -14.31
C MET A 134 -19.94 27.25 -13.91
N GLY A 135 -19.54 26.10 -13.37
CA GLY A 135 -18.18 25.87 -12.91
C GLY A 135 -17.85 26.40 -11.52
N LYS A 136 -18.82 27.00 -10.83
CA LYS A 136 -18.66 27.47 -9.45
C LYS A 136 -19.17 26.47 -8.43
N TRP A 137 -18.52 26.49 -7.27
CA TRP A 137 -18.81 25.60 -6.15
C TRP A 137 -19.49 26.33 -5.00
N PHE A 138 -20.34 25.60 -4.29
CA PHE A 138 -21.18 26.11 -3.21
C PHE A 138 -21.34 25.03 -2.14
N SER A 139 -21.63 25.43 -0.91
CA SER A 139 -21.92 24.51 0.18
C SER A 139 -23.43 24.38 0.44
N SER A 140 -23.85 23.21 0.91
CA SER A 140 -25.26 22.81 1.05
C SER A 140 -25.40 21.74 2.13
N SER A 141 -26.63 21.48 2.56
CA SER A 141 -26.92 20.46 3.56
C SER A 141 -26.63 19.06 3.01
N CYS A 142 -25.81 18.29 3.73
CA CYS A 142 -25.44 16.93 3.36
C CYS A 142 -26.62 15.95 3.37
N ASP A 143 -27.53 16.15 4.32
CA ASP A 143 -28.58 15.19 4.65
C ASP A 143 -29.94 15.54 4.01
N ASN A 144 -30.19 16.82 3.77
CA ASN A 144 -31.49 17.30 3.29
C ASN A 144 -31.51 17.51 1.77
N ASP A 145 -30.43 18.03 1.21
CA ASP A 145 -30.40 18.36 -0.21
C ASP A 145 -30.13 17.11 -1.04
N LYS A 146 -30.79 17.00 -2.20
CA LYS A 146 -30.59 15.90 -3.13
C LYS A 146 -30.11 16.42 -4.46
N ARG A 147 -29.03 15.84 -4.97
CA ARG A 147 -28.46 16.21 -6.28
C ARG A 147 -28.02 14.96 -7.03
N PRO A 148 -28.03 14.98 -8.37
CA PRO A 148 -27.24 14.05 -9.17
C PRO A 148 -25.77 14.13 -8.78
N PHE A 149 -24.96 13.15 -9.18
CA PHE A 149 -23.57 13.08 -8.77
C PHE A 149 -22.70 12.36 -9.80
N VAL A 150 -21.40 12.61 -9.73
CA VAL A 150 -20.40 11.91 -10.54
C VAL A 150 -19.49 11.15 -9.59
N CYS A 151 -19.30 9.87 -9.86
CA CYS A 151 -18.29 9.06 -9.19
C CYS A 151 -16.99 9.09 -9.98
N GLU A 152 -15.87 9.04 -9.28
CA GLU A 152 -14.51 8.98 -9.81
C GLU A 152 -13.82 7.69 -9.34
N LEU A 153 -13.37 6.91 -10.31
CA LEU A 153 -12.64 5.67 -10.13
C LEU A 153 -11.18 5.90 -10.57
N PRO A 154 -10.18 5.30 -9.88
CA PRO A 154 -8.83 5.31 -10.39
C PRO A 154 -8.74 4.55 -11.74
N PRO A 155 -7.97 5.07 -12.71
CA PRO A 155 -7.74 4.35 -13.96
C PRO A 155 -6.93 3.07 -13.70
N SER A 156 -7.07 2.10 -14.61
CA SER A 156 -6.30 0.86 -14.58
C SER A 156 -5.69 0.57 -15.94
N TYR A 157 -5.12 -0.62 -16.14
CA TYR A 157 -4.58 -1.08 -17.41
C TYR A 157 -5.40 -2.25 -17.95
N GLU A 158 -5.37 -2.44 -19.26
CA GLU A 158 -6.09 -3.52 -19.94
C GLU A 158 -5.62 -4.88 -19.41
N ASP A 159 -6.59 -5.67 -18.92
CA ASP A 159 -6.37 -6.99 -18.35
C ASP A 159 -7.72 -7.75 -18.35
N ASP A 160 -7.66 -9.06 -18.57
CA ASP A 160 -8.83 -9.94 -18.62
C ASP A 160 -9.40 -10.30 -17.24
N CYS A 161 -8.79 -9.80 -16.15
CA CYS A 161 -9.25 -10.08 -14.81
C CYS A 161 -10.59 -9.40 -14.48
N VAL A 162 -11.45 -10.12 -13.74
CA VAL A 162 -12.78 -9.63 -13.35
C VAL A 162 -12.70 -8.40 -12.44
N ASN A 163 -11.81 -8.43 -11.45
CA ASN A 163 -11.65 -7.35 -10.48
C ASN A 163 -10.41 -6.52 -10.83
N ASN A 164 -10.56 -5.66 -11.83
CA ASN A 164 -9.51 -4.78 -12.32
C ASN A 164 -9.69 -3.36 -11.73
N TYR A 165 -8.75 -2.93 -10.89
CA TYR A 165 -8.84 -1.71 -10.10
C TYR A 165 -7.47 -1.09 -9.80
N ASP A 166 -7.33 0.21 -10.04
CA ASP A 166 -6.15 1.03 -9.70
C ASP A 166 -4.80 0.44 -10.18
N GLY A 167 -4.79 -0.12 -11.39
CA GLY A 167 -3.60 -0.75 -11.98
C GLY A 167 -3.31 -2.16 -11.49
N PHE A 168 -4.23 -2.77 -10.74
CA PHE A 168 -4.09 -4.13 -10.20
C PHE A 168 -5.29 -5.02 -10.50
N CYS A 169 -5.00 -6.32 -10.57
CA CYS A 169 -5.98 -7.38 -10.67
C CYS A 169 -6.10 -8.11 -9.34
N TYR A 170 -7.34 -8.27 -8.89
CA TYR A 170 -7.67 -8.95 -7.64
C TYR A 170 -8.42 -10.26 -7.92
N SER A 171 -8.00 -11.34 -7.28
CA SER A 171 -8.64 -12.65 -7.44
C SER A 171 -8.91 -13.27 -6.09
N HIS A 172 -10.17 -13.62 -5.84
CA HIS A 172 -10.61 -14.35 -4.66
C HIS A 172 -10.36 -15.85 -4.83
N TRP A 173 -9.98 -16.50 -3.74
CA TRP A 173 -9.67 -17.92 -3.72
C TRP A 173 -10.25 -18.62 -2.47
N PRO A 174 -10.55 -19.93 -2.57
CA PRO A 174 -11.03 -20.74 -1.44
C PRO A 174 -10.06 -20.78 -0.27
N ALA A 175 -10.54 -21.20 0.89
CA ALA A 175 -9.75 -21.14 2.12
C ALA A 175 -8.42 -21.90 2.09
N ALA A 176 -7.36 -21.25 2.56
CA ALA A 176 -6.04 -21.84 2.76
C ALA A 176 -5.30 -21.14 3.91
N ASN A 177 -4.28 -21.78 4.48
CA ASN A 177 -3.38 -21.13 5.43
C ASN A 177 -2.49 -20.10 4.70
N PHE A 178 -1.82 -19.23 5.45
CA PHE A 178 -1.06 -18.11 4.88
C PHE A 178 0.00 -18.54 3.87
N GLN A 179 0.76 -19.58 4.20
CA GLN A 179 1.81 -20.09 3.31
C GLN A 179 1.22 -20.61 2.00
N SER A 180 0.21 -21.48 2.07
CA SER A 180 -0.43 -22.06 0.89
C SER A 180 -1.17 -21.00 0.06
N ALA A 181 -1.77 -20.01 0.70
CA ALA A 181 -2.43 -18.89 0.05
C ALA A 181 -1.43 -18.05 -0.75
N GLN A 182 -0.31 -17.69 -0.14
CA GLN A 182 0.78 -16.97 -0.80
C GLN A 182 1.35 -17.75 -1.98
N GLU A 183 1.66 -19.05 -1.81
CA GLU A 183 2.15 -19.91 -2.90
C GLU A 183 1.17 -19.98 -4.08
N ASN A 184 -0.14 -19.95 -3.82
CA ASN A 184 -1.16 -19.95 -4.88
C ASN A 184 -1.29 -18.60 -5.58
N CYS A 185 -1.10 -17.49 -4.87
CA CYS A 185 -1.03 -16.17 -5.48
C CYS A 185 0.19 -16.05 -6.41
N GLU A 186 1.33 -16.58 -5.97
CA GLU A 186 2.59 -16.53 -6.73
C GLU A 186 2.51 -17.30 -8.05
N LYS A 187 1.79 -18.44 -8.09
CA LYS A 187 1.52 -19.18 -9.34
C LYS A 187 0.84 -18.33 -10.42
N ASN A 188 0.20 -17.22 -10.03
CA ASN A 188 -0.49 -16.29 -10.91
C ASN A 188 0.20 -14.91 -10.93
N CYS A 189 1.52 -14.85 -10.70
CA CYS A 189 2.33 -13.63 -10.67
C CYS A 189 1.79 -12.55 -9.72
N GLY A 190 1.13 -12.98 -8.65
CA GLY A 190 0.62 -12.11 -7.62
C GLY A 190 1.17 -12.47 -6.26
N THR A 191 0.76 -11.69 -5.28
CA THR A 191 0.98 -11.97 -3.86
C THR A 191 -0.37 -11.93 -3.16
N LEU A 192 -0.42 -12.35 -1.90
CA LEU A 192 -1.51 -11.93 -1.03
C LEU A 192 -1.63 -10.40 -1.05
N VAL A 193 -2.86 -9.92 -1.02
CA VAL A 193 -3.18 -8.50 -1.26
C VAL A 193 -2.51 -7.57 -0.24
N SER A 194 -1.81 -6.56 -0.74
CA SER A 194 -1.37 -5.37 0.00
C SER A 194 -2.35 -4.23 -0.21
N ILE A 195 -2.65 -3.45 0.83
CA ILE A 195 -3.67 -2.40 0.81
C ILE A 195 -3.04 -1.06 1.19
N HIS A 196 -3.09 -0.09 0.27
CA HIS A 196 -2.39 1.19 0.39
C HIS A 196 -3.29 2.40 0.56
N SER A 197 -4.60 2.22 0.46
CA SER A 197 -5.55 3.31 0.61
C SER A 197 -6.90 2.85 1.16
N ALA A 198 -7.65 3.81 1.72
CA ALA A 198 -9.04 3.58 2.11
C ALA A 198 -9.94 3.20 0.93
N ASN A 199 -9.64 3.69 -0.28
CA ASN A 199 -10.38 3.37 -1.50
C ASN A 199 -10.20 1.90 -1.90
N GLU A 200 -8.96 1.41 -1.91
CA GLU A 200 -8.63 0.02 -2.15
C GLU A 200 -9.26 -0.91 -1.09
N ASN A 201 -9.18 -0.54 0.19
CA ASN A 201 -9.81 -1.30 1.27
C ASN A 201 -11.34 -1.44 1.08
N ARG A 202 -11.99 -0.32 0.73
CA ARG A 202 -13.44 -0.30 0.46
C ARG A 202 -13.80 -1.11 -0.78
N TYR A 203 -13.00 -1.00 -1.84
CA TYR A 203 -13.18 -1.79 -3.06
C TYR A 203 -13.16 -3.28 -2.73
N LEU A 204 -12.12 -3.76 -2.04
CA LEU A 204 -12.01 -5.16 -1.65
C LEU A 204 -13.18 -5.60 -0.77
N SER A 205 -13.56 -4.79 0.22
CA SER A 205 -14.71 -5.06 1.06
C SER A 205 -16.01 -5.18 0.24
N SER A 206 -16.21 -4.30 -0.76
CA SER A 206 -17.39 -4.27 -1.65
C SER A 206 -17.59 -5.55 -2.46
N LEU A 207 -16.52 -6.27 -2.80
CA LEU A 207 -16.59 -7.51 -3.57
C LEU A 207 -17.33 -8.63 -2.81
N PHE A 208 -17.41 -8.55 -1.49
CA PHE A 208 -17.96 -9.61 -0.63
C PHE A 208 -19.28 -9.24 0.06
N PHE A 209 -19.76 -7.99 -0.09
CA PHE A 209 -20.99 -7.51 0.55
C PHE A 209 -22.26 -8.27 0.11
N GLN A 210 -22.22 -9.04 -0.98
CA GLN A 210 -23.38 -9.76 -1.51
C GLN A 210 -23.34 -11.28 -1.27
N SER A 211 -22.23 -11.83 -0.78
CA SER A 211 -21.91 -13.25 -1.01
C SER A 211 -21.79 -14.13 0.24
N ALA A 212 -21.73 -13.59 1.46
CA ALA A 212 -21.48 -14.42 2.64
C ALA A 212 -22.19 -13.96 3.91
N VAL A 213 -22.70 -14.95 4.65
CA VAL A 213 -23.36 -14.75 5.93
C VAL A 213 -22.34 -14.36 7.00
N PHE A 214 -21.10 -14.90 6.99
CA PHE A 214 -19.94 -14.49 7.80
C PHE A 214 -18.63 -14.84 7.08
N GLY A 215 -17.51 -14.14 7.33
CA GLY A 215 -16.21 -14.53 6.77
C GLY A 215 -15.08 -13.52 7.01
N ASP A 216 -13.86 -14.03 7.00
CA ASP A 216 -12.62 -13.27 7.05
C ASP A 216 -11.75 -13.63 5.83
N LEU A 217 -11.09 -12.61 5.27
CA LEU A 217 -10.27 -12.70 4.07
C LEU A 217 -8.82 -12.51 4.46
N LEU A 218 -7.98 -13.51 4.25
CA LEU A 218 -6.55 -13.40 4.49
C LEU A 218 -5.95 -12.38 3.53
N ILE A 219 -5.19 -11.44 4.10
CA ILE A 219 -4.46 -10.40 3.36
C ILE A 219 -2.96 -10.56 3.58
N GLY A 220 -2.16 -9.93 2.74
CA GLY A 220 -0.70 -10.08 2.73
C GLY A 220 0.01 -9.37 3.88
N ALA A 221 -0.69 -8.95 4.93
CA ALA A 221 -0.08 -8.31 6.08
C ALA A 221 0.35 -9.35 7.12
N THR A 222 1.57 -9.20 7.61
CA THR A 222 2.12 -9.96 8.72
C THR A 222 2.49 -9.03 9.86
N ARG A 223 2.43 -9.56 11.07
CA ARG A 223 2.84 -8.89 12.28
C ARG A 223 4.21 -9.42 12.72
N THR A 224 5.20 -8.55 12.69
CA THR A 224 6.58 -8.87 13.10
C THR A 224 6.84 -8.56 14.57
N SER A 225 6.06 -7.65 15.17
CA SER A 225 6.09 -7.32 16.60
C SER A 225 4.70 -6.88 17.08
N LYS A 226 4.49 -6.73 18.40
CA LYS A 226 3.18 -6.37 19.00
C LYS A 226 2.47 -5.18 18.31
N TYR A 227 3.22 -4.23 17.76
CA TYR A 227 2.68 -3.05 17.08
C TYR A 227 3.33 -2.78 15.71
N THR A 228 4.02 -3.77 15.14
CA THR A 228 4.73 -3.62 13.87
C THR A 228 4.15 -4.59 12.86
N TYR A 229 3.65 -4.02 11.77
CA TYR A 229 3.07 -4.74 10.64
C TYR A 229 3.84 -4.42 9.35
N SER A 230 3.88 -5.40 8.46
CA SER A 230 4.53 -5.28 7.16
C SER A 230 3.74 -6.05 6.11
N TRP A 231 3.71 -5.54 4.88
CA TRP A 231 3.20 -6.29 3.75
C TRP A 231 4.22 -7.33 3.30
N PHE A 232 3.74 -8.51 2.92
CA PHE A 232 4.56 -9.62 2.44
C PHE A 232 5.26 -9.30 1.11
N ASP A 233 4.65 -8.46 0.27
CA ASP A 233 5.26 -7.96 -0.96
C ASP A 233 6.34 -6.86 -0.71
N GLY A 234 6.53 -6.45 0.54
CA GLY A 234 7.45 -5.39 0.99
C GLY A 234 7.06 -3.97 0.58
N SER A 235 5.83 -3.80 0.10
CA SER A 235 5.27 -2.47 -0.15
C SER A 235 5.19 -1.64 1.15
N LEU A 236 5.16 -0.31 0.99
CA LEU A 236 5.12 0.60 2.13
C LEU A 236 3.85 0.42 2.97
N TRP A 237 3.99 0.37 4.29
CA TRP A 237 2.88 0.43 5.24
C TRP A 237 2.28 1.85 5.27
N SER A 238 1.47 2.19 4.26
CA SER A 238 0.92 3.54 4.04
C SER A 238 -0.52 3.72 4.54
N TYR A 239 -1.19 2.64 4.88
CA TYR A 239 -2.60 2.63 5.28
C TYR A 239 -2.85 1.48 6.25
N GLU A 240 -3.70 1.73 7.24
CA GLU A 240 -4.15 0.72 8.19
C GLU A 240 -5.63 0.88 8.50
N ASN A 241 -6.31 -0.25 8.73
CA ASN A 241 -7.72 -0.26 9.10
C ASN A 241 -8.01 -1.32 10.19
N PHE A 242 -7.11 -1.45 11.17
CA PHE A 242 -7.27 -2.42 12.26
C PHE A 242 -8.44 -2.07 13.18
N ASP A 243 -9.18 -3.10 13.62
CA ASP A 243 -10.13 -2.97 14.71
C ASP A 243 -9.39 -2.99 16.05
N ILE A 244 -9.39 -1.85 16.73
CA ILE A 244 -8.74 -1.66 18.03
C ILE A 244 -9.30 -2.56 19.15
N SER A 245 -10.52 -3.10 18.95
CA SER A 245 -11.19 -3.96 19.93
C SER A 245 -10.91 -5.44 19.73
N ALA A 246 -10.34 -5.82 18.58
CA ALA A 246 -9.98 -7.20 18.29
C ALA A 246 -8.72 -7.63 19.06
N SER A 247 -8.74 -8.83 19.63
CA SER A 247 -7.59 -9.37 20.37
C SER A 247 -6.41 -9.63 19.43
N SER A 248 -5.20 -9.27 19.89
CA SER A 248 -3.95 -9.33 19.13
C SER A 248 -3.31 -10.73 19.12
N GLY A 249 -4.11 -11.77 18.84
CA GLY A 249 -3.63 -13.15 18.68
C GLY A 249 -3.13 -13.44 17.27
N GLY A 250 -1.95 -14.05 17.14
CA GLY A 250 -1.39 -14.48 15.86
C GLY A 250 -0.56 -13.43 15.12
N ASN A 251 0.10 -13.85 14.03
CA ASN A 251 1.07 -13.04 13.28
C ASN A 251 0.65 -12.77 11.83
N CYS A 252 -0.53 -13.23 11.42
CA CYS A 252 -1.10 -12.95 10.11
C CYS A 252 -2.33 -12.04 10.27
N VAL A 253 -2.77 -11.42 9.19
CA VAL A 253 -3.87 -10.45 9.24
C VAL A 253 -4.97 -10.88 8.28
N ALA A 254 -6.22 -10.76 8.73
CA ALA A 254 -7.39 -10.95 7.91
C ALA A 254 -8.30 -9.71 7.95
N MET A 255 -9.01 -9.46 6.84
CA MET A 255 -10.06 -8.45 6.72
C MET A 255 -11.42 -9.11 6.91
N ALA A 256 -12.24 -8.59 7.82
CA ALA A 256 -13.60 -9.08 8.04
C ALA A 256 -14.56 -8.58 6.94
N PHE A 257 -15.58 -9.38 6.59
CA PHE A 257 -16.62 -8.96 5.62
C PHE A 257 -18.06 -9.40 5.96
N GLY A 258 -18.33 -9.86 7.20
CA GLY A 258 -19.65 -10.39 7.63
C GLY A 258 -20.40 -9.58 8.71
N THR A 259 -21.68 -9.93 8.98
CA THR A 259 -22.58 -9.16 9.87
C THR A 259 -22.68 -9.63 11.33
N SER A 260 -22.00 -10.73 11.73
CA SER A 260 -21.93 -11.20 13.14
C SER A 260 -20.51 -11.29 13.70
N ASN A 261 -19.51 -10.89 12.91
CA ASN A 261 -18.14 -10.83 13.41
C ASN A 261 -18.05 -9.75 14.50
N ILE A 262 -17.23 -10.00 15.51
CA ILE A 262 -16.85 -9.00 16.52
C ILE A 262 -16.18 -7.79 15.82
N VAL A 263 -15.53 -8.05 14.69
CA VAL A 263 -14.87 -7.08 13.83
C VAL A 263 -15.81 -6.62 12.71
N ALA A 264 -15.95 -5.29 12.56
CA ALA A 264 -16.82 -4.74 11.53
C ALA A 264 -16.29 -5.00 10.10
N PRO A 265 -17.17 -5.16 9.08
CA PRO A 265 -16.76 -5.33 7.69
C PRO A 265 -15.76 -4.27 7.22
N GLY A 266 -14.71 -4.72 6.54
CA GLY A 266 -13.62 -3.90 6.03
C GLY A 266 -12.51 -3.63 7.06
N PHE A 267 -12.73 -3.90 8.35
CA PHE A 267 -11.67 -3.80 9.36
C PHE A 267 -10.78 -5.03 9.40
N TRP A 268 -9.54 -4.81 9.81
CA TRP A 268 -8.51 -5.83 9.89
C TRP A 268 -8.32 -6.30 11.32
N HIS A 269 -7.96 -7.56 11.50
CA HIS A 269 -7.54 -8.09 12.79
C HIS A 269 -6.48 -9.17 12.60
N THR A 270 -5.76 -9.47 13.68
CA THR A 270 -4.76 -10.54 13.65
C THR A 270 -5.43 -11.91 13.76
N VAL A 271 -4.84 -12.89 13.06
CA VAL A 271 -5.24 -14.30 13.03
C VAL A 271 -4.00 -15.19 13.09
N SER A 272 -4.18 -16.47 13.42
CA SER A 272 -3.08 -17.44 13.30
C SER A 272 -2.75 -17.67 11.82
N CYS A 273 -1.47 -17.72 11.49
CA CYS A 273 -1.01 -18.02 10.12
C CYS A 273 -1.31 -19.45 9.67
N THR A 274 -1.59 -20.35 10.63
CA THR A 274 -1.92 -21.76 10.38
C THR A 274 -3.40 -21.98 10.09
N ASP A 275 -4.25 -21.04 10.47
CA ASP A 275 -5.68 -21.13 10.27
C ASP A 275 -5.99 -20.89 8.79
N SER A 276 -7.03 -21.56 8.30
CA SER A 276 -7.42 -21.46 6.88
C SER A 276 -8.54 -20.46 6.71
N PHE A 277 -8.29 -19.44 5.90
CA PHE A 277 -9.25 -18.41 5.54
C PHE A 277 -9.30 -18.30 4.02
N GLU A 278 -10.45 -17.91 3.47
CA GLU A 278 -10.50 -17.42 2.09
C GLU A 278 -9.49 -16.29 1.93
N TYR A 279 -8.94 -16.12 0.74
CA TYR A 279 -7.86 -15.14 0.54
C TYR A 279 -7.99 -14.40 -0.77
N MET A 280 -7.30 -13.26 -0.84
CA MET A 280 -7.26 -12.42 -2.02
C MET A 280 -5.83 -12.27 -2.50
N CYS A 281 -5.63 -12.56 -3.78
CA CYS A 281 -4.38 -12.26 -4.46
C CYS A 281 -4.48 -10.92 -5.19
N LYS A 282 -3.34 -10.23 -5.28
CA LYS A 282 -3.14 -8.99 -6.03
C LYS A 282 -1.97 -9.19 -7.00
N ARG A 283 -2.14 -8.79 -8.26
CA ARG A 283 -1.06 -8.71 -9.26
C ARG A 283 -1.18 -7.42 -10.07
N PRO A 284 -0.09 -6.88 -10.63
CA PRO A 284 -0.19 -5.75 -11.54
C PRO A 284 -1.04 -6.11 -12.77
N ALA A 285 -1.95 -5.21 -13.16
CA ALA A 285 -2.75 -5.35 -14.37
C ALA A 285 -1.86 -5.26 -15.62
N GLY A 286 -2.19 -6.03 -16.66
CA GLY A 286 -1.39 -6.16 -17.88
C GLY A 286 -0.21 -7.13 -17.75
N THR A 287 -0.04 -7.81 -16.61
CA THR A 287 1.02 -8.81 -16.42
C THR A 287 0.67 -10.12 -17.11
N THR A 288 1.51 -10.58 -18.04
CA THR A 288 1.40 -11.92 -18.63
C THR A 288 2.19 -12.95 -17.81
N CYS A 289 1.51 -13.94 -17.24
CA CYS A 289 2.18 -15.01 -16.49
C CYS A 289 2.72 -16.13 -17.38
N PRO A 290 4.01 -16.51 -17.26
CA PRO A 290 4.51 -17.70 -17.91
C PRO A 290 3.85 -18.97 -17.33
N PRO A 291 3.45 -19.95 -18.15
CA PRO A 291 2.72 -21.14 -17.70
C PRO A 291 3.54 -22.09 -16.80
N ASN A 292 4.85 -21.91 -16.69
CA ASN A 292 5.77 -22.74 -15.89
C ASN A 292 6.65 -21.86 -14.99
N GLN A 293 6.04 -21.08 -14.09
CA GLN A 293 6.83 -20.39 -13.07
C GLN A 293 7.48 -21.42 -12.13
N PRO A 294 8.75 -21.24 -11.72
CA PRO A 294 9.35 -22.05 -10.67
C PRO A 294 8.47 -21.94 -9.42
N LEU A 295 8.18 -23.07 -8.75
CA LEU A 295 7.52 -23.01 -7.44
C LEU A 295 8.41 -22.20 -6.49
N ALA A 296 7.92 -21.02 -6.10
CA ALA A 296 8.51 -20.28 -5.00
C ALA A 296 8.21 -21.05 -3.71
N THR A 297 9.27 -21.39 -2.96
CA THR A 297 9.14 -21.99 -1.65
C THR A 297 8.90 -20.86 -0.66
N VAL A 298 7.65 -20.68 -0.22
CA VAL A 298 7.33 -19.70 0.81
C VAL A 298 7.84 -20.23 2.14
N THR A 299 8.92 -19.66 2.66
CA THR A 299 9.34 -19.91 4.04
C THR A 299 8.24 -19.43 4.99
N PRO A 300 7.88 -20.20 6.03
CA PRO A 300 6.84 -19.81 6.98
C PRO A 300 7.14 -18.43 7.57
N VAL A 301 6.09 -17.60 7.67
CA VAL A 301 6.13 -16.27 8.31
C VAL A 301 6.93 -16.38 9.61
N PRO A 302 7.99 -15.57 9.83
CA PRO A 302 8.80 -15.67 11.04
C PRO A 302 7.88 -15.49 12.25
N SER A 303 7.67 -16.56 13.00
CA SER A 303 6.81 -16.55 14.18
C SER A 303 7.47 -15.84 15.37
N ASN A 304 8.72 -15.39 15.21
CA ASN A 304 9.56 -14.75 16.23
C ASN A 304 10.63 -13.86 15.57
N PRO A 305 11.20 -12.87 16.29
CA PRO A 305 12.46 -12.24 15.88
C PRO A 305 13.50 -13.33 15.61
N SER A 306 14.13 -13.26 14.44
CA SER A 306 15.13 -14.24 14.04
C SER A 306 16.37 -14.14 14.94
N THR A 307 16.79 -15.28 15.46
CA THR A 307 17.90 -15.37 16.42
C THR A 307 19.25 -15.28 15.72
N CYS A 308 20.24 -14.78 16.44
CA CYS A 308 21.66 -14.83 16.09
C CYS A 308 22.08 -16.15 15.42
N ASN A 309 22.80 -16.08 14.29
CA ASN A 309 23.24 -17.23 13.49
C ASN A 309 22.09 -18.07 12.91
N ALA A 310 20.95 -17.44 12.62
CA ALA A 310 19.92 -18.05 11.78
C ALA A 310 20.44 -18.31 10.36
N GLY A 311 19.82 -19.27 9.66
CA GLY A 311 20.04 -19.46 8.23
C GLY A 311 19.57 -18.26 7.40
N ILE A 312 19.49 -18.41 6.08
CA ILE A 312 18.99 -17.37 5.19
C ILE A 312 17.58 -16.94 5.61
N LEU A 313 17.39 -15.64 5.84
CA LEU A 313 16.16 -14.99 6.22
C LEU A 313 15.58 -14.27 5.01
N ILE A 314 14.40 -14.70 4.57
CA ILE A 314 13.73 -14.10 3.41
C ILE A 314 12.86 -12.93 3.88
N ALA A 315 12.91 -11.82 3.15
CA ALA A 315 12.10 -10.63 3.41
C ALA A 315 10.59 -10.90 3.21
N PRO A 316 9.71 -10.23 3.97
CA PRO A 316 10.02 -9.32 5.07
C PRO A 316 10.34 -10.06 6.38
N GLY A 317 11.15 -9.45 7.23
CA GLY A 317 11.47 -10.01 8.53
C GLY A 317 12.07 -9.02 9.52
N VAL A 318 12.42 -9.52 10.71
CA VAL A 318 13.11 -8.76 11.74
C VAL A 318 14.28 -9.58 12.27
N ILE A 319 15.44 -8.93 12.37
CA ILE A 319 16.62 -9.43 13.06
C ILE A 319 16.83 -8.66 14.36
N SER A 320 17.33 -9.32 15.38
CA SER A 320 17.70 -8.64 16.63
C SER A 320 18.96 -9.27 17.22
N SER A 321 19.72 -8.48 17.98
CA SER A 321 20.79 -9.01 18.83
C SER A 321 20.23 -10.05 19.81
N PRO A 322 21.06 -10.99 20.33
CA PRO A 322 20.64 -11.89 21.37
C PRO A 322 20.00 -11.15 22.55
N ASN A 323 18.96 -11.76 23.14
CA ASN A 323 18.23 -11.28 24.31
C ASN A 323 17.48 -9.95 24.14
N TYR A 324 17.54 -9.28 22.99
CA TYR A 324 16.83 -8.01 22.75
C TYR A 324 15.33 -8.13 23.12
N PRO A 325 14.74 -7.18 23.88
CA PRO A 325 15.27 -5.87 24.28
C PRO A 325 16.10 -5.88 25.58
N SER A 326 16.34 -7.04 26.19
CA SER A 326 17.32 -7.19 27.27
C SER A 326 18.75 -7.16 26.72
N THR A 327 19.74 -7.11 27.61
CA THR A 327 21.14 -6.95 27.22
C THR A 327 21.69 -8.19 26.52
N TYR A 328 22.43 -7.99 25.43
CA TYR A 328 23.14 -9.09 24.76
C TYR A 328 24.28 -9.64 25.62
N ASP A 329 24.73 -10.88 25.34
CA ASP A 329 25.81 -11.51 26.09
C ASP A 329 27.20 -11.00 25.68
N SER A 330 28.17 -11.10 26.57
CA SER A 330 29.57 -10.83 26.27
C SER A 330 30.16 -11.87 25.29
N ASN A 331 31.11 -11.44 24.44
CA ASN A 331 31.78 -12.26 23.42
C ASN A 331 30.82 -12.91 22.41
N THR A 332 29.74 -12.22 22.12
CA THR A 332 28.75 -12.61 21.12
C THR A 332 29.35 -12.43 19.73
N ASN A 333 29.18 -13.43 18.86
CA ASN A 333 29.41 -13.32 17.43
C ASN A 333 28.19 -13.84 16.69
N CYS A 334 27.47 -12.92 16.05
CA CYS A 334 26.22 -13.18 15.36
C CYS A 334 26.33 -12.84 13.90
N THR A 335 25.75 -13.69 13.08
CA THR A 335 25.56 -13.45 11.66
C THR A 335 24.09 -13.53 11.30
N TYR A 336 23.68 -12.73 10.32
CA TYR A 336 22.36 -12.75 9.71
C TYR A 336 22.53 -12.63 8.20
N GLN A 337 21.95 -13.57 7.47
CA GLN A 337 21.94 -13.52 6.02
C GLN A 337 20.51 -13.21 5.57
N LEU A 338 20.30 -12.06 4.96
CA LEU A 338 19.00 -11.59 4.49
C LEU A 338 18.94 -11.75 2.97
N ALA A 339 17.79 -12.14 2.46
CA ALA A 339 17.54 -12.16 1.03
C ALA A 339 16.10 -11.74 0.72
N THR A 340 15.86 -11.31 -0.52
CA THR A 340 14.53 -11.11 -1.09
C THR A 340 14.28 -12.13 -2.19
N LEU A 341 13.00 -12.48 -2.39
CA LEU A 341 12.61 -13.28 -3.54
C LEU A 341 12.72 -12.43 -4.82
N GLY A 342 13.29 -13.01 -5.88
CA GLY A 342 13.53 -12.31 -7.14
C GLY A 342 14.71 -11.33 -7.08
N SER A 343 14.62 -10.24 -7.84
CA SER A 343 15.69 -9.24 -8.01
C SER A 343 15.38 -7.91 -7.30
N TYR A 344 14.52 -7.92 -6.28
CA TYR A 344 14.20 -6.73 -5.49
C TYR A 344 15.33 -6.41 -4.52
N ASN A 345 15.56 -5.13 -4.25
CA ASN A 345 16.55 -4.74 -3.25
C ASN A 345 15.99 -4.95 -1.85
N ILE A 346 16.83 -4.84 -0.84
CA ILE A 346 16.49 -4.95 0.57
C ILE A 346 16.63 -3.56 1.18
N ILE A 347 15.56 -3.07 1.82
CA ILE A 347 15.68 -1.97 2.77
C ILE A 347 15.80 -2.57 4.17
N LEU A 348 16.90 -2.29 4.85
CA LEU A 348 17.17 -2.68 6.23
C LEU A 348 17.04 -1.44 7.11
N LYS A 349 16.11 -1.45 8.06
CA LYS A 349 15.84 -0.33 8.97
C LYS A 349 16.13 -0.74 10.41
N PHE A 350 17.09 -0.08 11.04
CA PHE A 350 17.32 -0.19 12.48
C PHE A 350 16.38 0.77 13.20
N ASP A 351 15.57 0.27 14.14
CA ASP A 351 14.63 1.11 14.89
C ASP A 351 15.30 1.76 16.10
N ILE A 352 15.99 0.95 16.92
CA ILE A 352 16.80 1.36 18.07
C ILE A 352 18.11 0.58 18.03
N PHE A 353 19.22 1.27 18.28
CA PHE A 353 20.56 0.70 18.25
C PHE A 353 21.34 1.16 19.49
N SER A 354 21.85 0.21 20.26
CA SER A 354 22.57 0.45 21.51
C SER A 354 23.64 -0.63 21.73
N THR A 355 24.87 -0.31 21.40
CA THR A 355 26.07 -1.16 21.58
C THR A 355 27.17 -0.33 22.22
N GLU A 356 28.25 -0.95 22.69
CA GLU A 356 29.39 -0.19 23.18
C GLU A 356 30.09 0.55 22.04
N GLU A 357 30.37 1.83 22.24
CA GLU A 357 30.88 2.71 21.20
C GLU A 357 32.35 2.41 20.88
N ASN A 358 32.69 2.31 19.59
CA ASN A 358 34.04 2.07 19.07
C ASN A 358 34.71 0.74 19.48
N THR A 359 34.00 -0.16 20.15
CA THR A 359 34.53 -1.46 20.58
C THR A 359 33.69 -2.65 20.08
N GLU A 360 32.40 -2.43 19.84
CA GLU A 360 31.46 -3.43 19.33
C GLU A 360 30.82 -2.94 18.04
N PHE A 361 30.64 -3.85 17.08
CA PHE A 361 30.31 -3.45 15.73
C PHE A 361 29.20 -4.28 15.13
N VAL A 362 28.25 -3.60 14.51
CA VAL A 362 27.31 -4.17 13.55
C VAL A 362 27.77 -3.73 12.16
N SER A 363 28.19 -4.69 11.33
CA SER A 363 28.63 -4.44 9.95
C SER A 363 27.62 -5.02 8.97
N VAL A 364 27.27 -4.25 7.95
CA VAL A 364 26.29 -4.60 6.92
C VAL A 364 26.97 -4.64 5.56
N TYR A 365 26.92 -5.79 4.90
CA TYR A 365 27.55 -6.08 3.62
C TYR A 365 26.48 -6.26 2.53
N ASP A 366 26.72 -5.70 1.35
CA ASP A 366 25.84 -5.68 0.17
C ASP A 366 25.93 -6.97 -0.65
N GLY A 367 25.60 -8.10 -0.03
CA GLY A 367 25.68 -9.41 -0.65
C GLY A 367 25.39 -10.53 0.34
N ASP A 368 25.80 -11.75 0.00
CA ASP A 368 25.48 -12.96 0.78
C ASP A 368 26.53 -13.34 1.83
N SER A 369 27.63 -12.59 1.92
CA SER A 369 28.76 -12.89 2.80
C SER A 369 29.61 -11.67 3.12
N THR A 370 30.57 -11.82 4.04
CA THR A 370 31.56 -10.76 4.39
C THR A 370 32.53 -10.39 3.27
N ASN A 371 32.48 -11.08 2.13
CA ASN A 371 33.30 -10.76 0.96
C ASN A 371 32.64 -9.70 0.06
N ALA A 372 31.37 -9.37 0.31
CA ALA A 372 30.64 -8.35 -0.44
C ALA A 372 31.01 -6.93 0.01
N ASP A 373 30.57 -5.93 -0.77
CA ASP A 373 30.85 -4.53 -0.49
C ASP A 373 30.25 -4.09 0.86
N LEU A 374 31.03 -3.40 1.69
CA LEU A 374 30.56 -2.96 3.00
C LEU A 374 29.71 -1.69 2.86
N LEU A 375 28.42 -1.78 3.19
CA LEU A 375 27.51 -0.62 3.22
C LEU A 375 27.77 0.29 4.43
N GLY A 376 28.18 -0.31 5.55
CA GLY A 376 28.55 0.45 6.74
C GLY A 376 28.82 -0.40 7.97
N THR A 377 29.49 0.22 8.93
CA THR A 377 29.78 -0.33 10.26
C THR A 377 29.31 0.66 11.32
N PHE A 378 28.53 0.16 12.29
CA PHE A 378 27.85 0.97 13.30
C PHE A 378 28.20 0.49 14.71
N SER A 379 28.37 1.43 15.64
CA SER A 379 28.65 1.21 17.06
C SER A 379 28.08 2.35 17.89
N GLY A 380 27.80 2.13 19.18
CA GLY A 380 27.30 3.17 20.08
C GLY A 380 25.77 3.22 20.16
N TYR A 381 25.23 4.42 20.45
CA TYR A 381 23.81 4.64 20.69
C TYR A 381 23.16 5.54 19.62
N PHE A 382 22.11 5.04 18.96
CA PHE A 382 21.31 5.80 17.98
C PHE A 382 19.86 5.86 18.44
N TYR A 383 19.41 7.07 18.79
CA TYR A 383 18.04 7.32 19.22
C TYR A 383 17.04 7.51 18.07
N LYS A 384 17.53 7.72 16.85
CA LYS A 384 16.73 7.81 15.62
C LYS A 384 16.95 6.58 14.77
N SER A 385 15.86 6.07 14.20
CA SER A 385 15.94 4.99 13.22
C SER A 385 16.70 5.43 11.97
N PHE A 386 17.47 4.52 11.39
CA PHE A 386 18.17 4.74 10.12
C PHE A 386 18.00 3.52 9.21
N SER A 387 18.17 3.73 7.92
CA SER A 387 17.96 2.70 6.90
C SER A 387 19.14 2.59 5.96
N LEU A 388 19.40 1.37 5.53
CA LEU A 388 20.31 1.01 4.46
C LEU A 388 19.53 0.34 3.34
N VAL A 389 19.97 0.55 2.12
CA VAL A 389 19.37 -0.07 0.93
C VAL A 389 20.47 -0.83 0.21
N SER A 390 20.25 -2.12 -0.03
CA SER A 390 21.17 -2.94 -0.82
C SER A 390 21.09 -2.60 -2.31
N SER A 391 22.15 -2.91 -3.05
CA SER A 391 22.15 -2.84 -4.52
C SER A 391 21.53 -4.07 -5.19
N GLY A 392 21.39 -5.16 -4.45
CA GLY A 392 20.81 -6.41 -4.93
C GLY A 392 19.90 -7.10 -3.92
N ASN A 393 19.60 -8.37 -4.15
CA ASN A 393 18.61 -9.12 -3.38
C ASN A 393 19.17 -9.83 -2.14
N ASN A 394 20.37 -9.47 -1.66
CA ASN A 394 21.01 -10.07 -0.49
C ASN A 394 21.67 -9.00 0.40
N LEU A 395 21.65 -9.22 1.71
CA LEU A 395 22.46 -8.52 2.70
C LEU A 395 23.07 -9.53 3.67
N PHE A 396 24.30 -9.30 4.09
CA PHE A 396 24.93 -10.08 5.15
C PHE A 396 25.28 -9.14 6.30
N ILE A 397 24.92 -9.52 7.52
CA ILE A 397 25.12 -8.69 8.71
C ILE A 397 25.91 -9.47 9.73
N THR A 398 26.90 -8.82 10.33
CA THR A 398 27.67 -9.37 11.45
C THR A 398 27.56 -8.47 12.67
N PHE A 399 27.33 -9.05 13.84
CA PHE A 399 27.41 -8.36 15.13
C PHE A 399 28.44 -9.04 16.02
N THR A 400 29.40 -8.26 16.54
CA THR A 400 30.42 -8.75 17.47
C THR A 400 30.46 -7.91 18.74
N SER A 401 30.33 -8.56 19.90
CA SER A 401 30.46 -7.93 21.23
C SER A 401 31.78 -8.33 21.91
N ASN A 402 32.23 -7.54 22.88
CA ASN A 402 33.45 -7.82 23.64
C ASN A 402 33.14 -8.43 25.03
N ASN A 403 34.12 -8.47 25.94
CA ASN A 403 33.97 -9.05 27.28
C ASN A 403 33.55 -8.06 28.39
N VAL A 404 33.13 -6.84 28.05
CA VAL A 404 32.82 -5.74 28.97
C VAL A 404 31.54 -5.02 28.50
N ASN A 405 30.77 -4.43 29.41
CA ASN A 405 29.67 -3.50 29.12
C ASN A 405 28.65 -3.94 28.05
N ASN A 406 27.61 -4.65 28.47
CA ASN A 406 26.52 -5.04 27.58
C ASN A 406 25.35 -4.05 27.62
N PHE A 407 24.81 -3.71 26.46
CA PHE A 407 23.66 -2.82 26.28
C PHE A 407 22.46 -3.56 25.69
N ALA A 408 21.34 -2.87 25.47
CA ALA A 408 20.12 -3.46 24.94
C ALA A 408 20.29 -4.07 23.53
N GLY A 409 21.31 -3.66 22.78
CA GLY A 409 21.59 -4.17 21.44
C GLY A 409 20.76 -3.48 20.36
N PHE A 410 20.28 -4.24 19.39
CA PHE A 410 19.54 -3.70 18.25
C PHE A 410 18.36 -4.57 17.83
N SER A 411 17.40 -3.93 17.19
CA SER A 411 16.35 -4.57 16.39
C SER A 411 16.28 -3.87 15.03
N ALA A 412 16.27 -4.65 13.96
CA ALA A 412 16.15 -4.14 12.61
C ALA A 412 15.12 -4.92 11.81
N SER A 413 14.23 -4.19 11.14
CA SER A 413 13.28 -4.73 10.17
C SER A 413 13.88 -4.67 8.77
N PHE A 414 13.57 -5.66 7.94
CA PHE A 414 13.98 -5.68 6.54
C PHE A 414 12.83 -6.11 5.63
N SER A 415 12.75 -5.52 4.45
CA SER A 415 11.72 -5.83 3.44
C SER A 415 12.26 -5.66 2.02
N SER A 416 11.55 -6.17 1.03
CA SER A 416 11.81 -5.82 -0.37
C SER A 416 11.66 -4.32 -0.59
N TYR A 417 12.49 -3.78 -1.49
CA TYR A 417 12.54 -2.39 -1.88
C TYR A 417 12.67 -2.29 -3.39
N VAL A 418 11.82 -1.48 -4.00
CA VAL A 418 11.89 -1.13 -5.43
C VAL A 418 12.27 0.34 -5.51
N TYR A 419 13.37 0.66 -6.20
CA TYR A 419 13.65 2.06 -6.54
C TYR A 419 12.48 2.60 -7.37
N ARG A 420 11.73 3.55 -6.82
CA ARG A 420 10.85 4.38 -7.65
C ARG A 420 11.76 5.33 -8.42
N LEU A 421 11.87 5.11 -9.73
CA LEU A 421 12.43 6.09 -10.67
C LEU A 421 11.45 7.26 -10.84
#